data_AF-A0A2X4W788-F1
#
_entry.id   AF-A0A2X4W788-F1
#
_cell.length_a   1.000
_cell.length_b   1.000
_cell.length_c   1.000
_cell.angle_alpha   90.00
_cell.angle_beta   90.00
_cell.angle_gamma   90.00
#
_symmetry.space_group_name_H-M   'P 1'
#
loop_
_entity.id
_entity.type
_entity.pdbx_description
1 polymer ?
#
loop_
_entity_poly.entity_id
_entity_poly.type
_entity_poly.pdbx_seq_one_letter_code
_entity_poly.pdbx_strand_id
1 'polypeptide(L)'
;MKRTVIGGFIMLGGLFTTLTIILAAAIYVPNITGWSGKSKLWFAIFGEKQYGDDVVESLFLGFPFIVGLLFVIFGLVILGIEYFNKSI
;
A
#
# COMPACT_ATOMS: atom_id res chain seq x y z
N MET A 1 25.75 -6.83 1.37
CA MET A 1 24.89 -6.67 2.58
C MET A 1 24.31 -8.03 2.94
N LYS A 2 24.14 -8.36 4.23
CA LYS A 2 23.48 -9.62 4.63
C LYS A 2 22.06 -9.65 4.03
N ARG A 3 21.63 -10.80 3.49
CA ARG A 3 20.29 -10.95 2.86
C ARG A 3 19.16 -10.54 3.81
N THR A 4 19.33 -10.80 5.11
CA THR A 4 18.43 -10.32 6.17
C THR A 4 18.24 -8.79 6.16
N VAL A 5 19.32 -8.03 5.95
CA VAL A 5 19.27 -6.56 5.93
C VAL A 5 18.50 -6.09 4.68
N ILE A 6 18.74 -6.70 3.53
CA ILE A 6 18.05 -6.37 2.27
C ILE A 6 16.55 -6.68 2.39
N GLY A 7 16.20 -7.88 2.84
CA GLY A 7 14.80 -8.27 3.05
C GLY A 7 14.09 -7.37 4.06
N GLY A 8 14.78 -6.99 5.14
CA GLY A 8 14.29 -6.04 6.14
C GLY A 8 14.00 -4.66 5.56
N PHE A 9 14.93 -4.07 4.80
CA PHE A 9 14.71 -2.76 4.17
C PHE A 9 13.55 -2.80 3.16
N ILE A 10 13.46 -3.85 2.34
CA ILE A 10 12.38 -4.00 1.36
C ILE A 10 11.03 -4.14 2.07
N MET A 11 10.96 -5.02 3.08
CA MET A 11 9.74 -5.24 3.85
C MET A 11 9.28 -3.96 4.56
N LEU A 12 10.17 -3.32 5.33
CA LEU A 12 9.86 -2.12 6.10
C LEU A 12 9.52 -0.93 5.18
N GLY A 13 10.23 -0.78 4.06
CA GLY A 13 9.93 0.24 3.07
C GLY A 13 8.52 0.06 2.46
N GLY A 14 8.16 -1.16 2.08
CA GLY A 14 6.80 -1.49 1.63
C GLY A 14 5.74 -1.25 2.71
N LEU A 15 6.05 -1.62 3.96
CA LEU A 15 5.15 -1.47 5.10
C LEU A 15 4.88 0.01 5.40
N PHE A 16 5.93 0.82 5.48
CA PHE A 16 5.76 2.26 5.71
C PHE A 16 4.99 2.92 4.58
N THR A 17 5.27 2.55 3.33
CA THR A 17 4.54 3.08 2.17
C THR A 17 3.04 2.78 2.28
N THR A 18 2.68 1.53 2.55
CA THR A 18 1.27 1.11 2.66
C THR A 18 0.57 1.76 3.86
N LEU A 19 1.22 1.81 5.03
CA LEU A 19 0.66 2.46 6.22
C LEU A 19 0.47 3.97 6.02
N THR A 20 1.44 4.66 5.42
CA THR A 20 1.33 6.09 5.13
C THR A 20 0.17 6.37 4.18
N ILE A 21 -0.04 5.53 3.15
CA ILE A 21 -1.18 5.69 2.23
C ILE A 21 -2.52 5.47 2.96
N ILE A 22 -2.62 4.47 3.83
CA ILE A 22 -3.82 4.24 4.64
C ILE A 22 -4.11 5.45 5.54
N LEU A 23 -3.08 5.99 6.19
CA LEU A 23 -3.22 7.18 7.04
C LEU A 23 -3.63 8.42 6.23
N ALA A 24 -3.00 8.65 5.09
CA ALA A 24 -3.36 9.75 4.19
C ALA A 24 -4.81 9.63 3.73
N ALA A 25 -5.25 8.43 3.33
CA ALA A 25 -6.63 8.17 2.96
C ALA A 25 -7.59 8.40 4.14
N ALA A 26 -7.27 7.94 5.33
CA ALA A 26 -8.10 8.14 6.52
C ALA A 26 -8.26 9.62 6.87
N ILE A 27 -7.20 10.43 6.73
CA ILE A 27 -7.25 11.90 6.93
C ILE A 27 -8.05 12.58 5.82
N TYR A 28 -8.02 12.06 4.59
CA TYR A 28 -8.71 12.64 3.44
C TYR A 28 -10.21 12.31 3.40
N VAL A 29 -10.62 11.12 3.88
CA VAL A 29 -11.99 10.61 3.89
C VAL A 29 -13.06 11.61 4.38
N PRO A 30 -12.85 12.42 5.45
CA PRO A 30 -13.83 13.41 5.90
C PRO A 30 -14.14 14.50 4.87
N ASN A 31 -13.21 14.79 3.95
CA ASN A 31 -13.36 15.83 2.93
C ASN A 31 -14.08 15.32 1.66
N ILE A 32 -14.28 14.01 1.53
CA ILE A 32 -15.00 13.41 0.41
C ILE A 32 -16.51 13.58 0.65
N THR A 33 -17.16 14.31 -0.25
CA THR A 33 -18.60 14.58 -0.27
C THR A 33 -19.35 13.62 -1.19
N GLY A 34 -18.71 13.14 -2.25
CA GLY A 34 -19.26 12.13 -3.17
C GLY A 34 -18.43 10.84 -3.14
N TRP A 35 -19.04 9.73 -2.71
CA TRP A 35 -18.39 8.41 -2.81
C TRP A 35 -19.37 7.35 -3.30
N SER A 36 -18.79 6.32 -3.89
CA SER A 36 -19.49 5.13 -4.36
C SER A 36 -18.82 3.88 -3.78
N GLY A 37 -19.51 2.74 -3.90
CA GLY A 37 -18.95 1.45 -3.53
C GLY A 37 -19.01 1.13 -2.04
N LYS A 38 -18.32 0.04 -1.64
CA LYS A 38 -18.49 -0.56 -0.31
C LYS A 38 -17.70 0.12 0.82
N SER A 39 -16.68 0.91 0.49
CA SER A 39 -15.80 1.52 1.49
C SER A 39 -15.28 2.85 1.00
N LYS A 40 -15.57 3.89 1.78
CA LYS A 40 -15.10 5.25 1.53
C LYS A 40 -13.58 5.36 1.59
N LEU A 41 -12.91 4.54 2.41
CA LEU A 41 -11.45 4.49 2.49
C LEU A 41 -10.84 3.84 1.23
N TRP A 42 -11.45 2.77 0.72
CA TRP A 42 -10.99 2.15 -0.52
C TRP A 42 -11.20 3.08 -1.72
N PHE A 43 -12.34 3.79 -1.75
CA PHE A 43 -12.60 4.85 -2.72
C PHE A 43 -11.55 5.97 -2.63
N ALA A 44 -11.19 6.41 -1.43
CA ALA A 44 -10.15 7.43 -1.24
C ALA A 44 -8.76 6.99 -1.76
N ILE A 45 -8.43 5.69 -1.71
CA ILE A 45 -7.14 5.17 -2.18
C ILE A 45 -7.15 4.91 -3.69
N PHE A 46 -8.17 4.21 -4.21
CA PHE A 46 -8.19 3.70 -5.59
C PHE A 46 -9.00 4.57 -6.56
N GLY A 47 -9.92 5.37 -6.03
CA GLY A 47 -10.87 6.14 -6.80
C GLY A 47 -11.90 5.25 -7.51
N GLU A 48 -12.58 5.86 -8.46
CA GLU A 48 -13.47 5.17 -9.38
C GLU A 48 -13.10 5.47 -10.83
N LYS A 49 -13.74 4.72 -11.74
CA LYS A 49 -13.61 4.97 -13.18
C LYS A 49 -14.15 6.38 -13.46
N GLN A 50 -13.27 7.26 -13.90
CA GLN A 50 -13.65 8.55 -14.44
C GLN A 50 -14.30 8.34 -15.82
N TYR A 51 -15.54 8.79 -15.98
CA TYR A 51 -16.19 8.88 -17.27
C TYR A 51 -16.32 10.37 -17.64
N GLY A 52 -15.57 10.83 -18.63
CA GLY A 52 -15.62 12.24 -19.05
C GLY A 52 -15.01 13.21 -18.03
N ASP A 53 -15.76 14.26 -17.67
CA ASP A 53 -15.31 15.39 -16.82
C ASP A 53 -15.61 15.21 -15.32
N ASP A 54 -15.90 13.99 -14.86
CA ASP A 54 -16.21 13.72 -13.46
C ASP A 54 -15.01 14.01 -12.54
N VAL A 55 -15.24 14.92 -11.58
CA VAL A 55 -14.28 15.24 -10.51
C VAL A 55 -14.32 14.11 -9.47
N VAL A 56 -13.33 13.23 -9.50
CA VAL A 56 -13.20 12.15 -8.53
C VAL A 56 -12.42 12.63 -7.31
N GLU A 57 -13.11 12.66 -6.17
CA GLU A 57 -12.55 13.00 -4.86
C GLU A 57 -11.74 11.82 -4.29
N SER A 58 -10.64 11.45 -4.95
CA SER A 58 -9.73 10.37 -4.56
C SER A 58 -8.28 10.81 -4.58
N LEU A 59 -7.43 10.15 -3.79
CA LEU A 59 -5.98 10.37 -3.79
C LEU A 59 -5.28 9.67 -4.95
N PHE A 60 -5.94 8.72 -5.63
CA PHE A 60 -5.36 7.93 -6.73
C PHE A 60 -4.03 7.23 -6.38
N LEU A 61 -3.87 6.85 -5.12
CA LEU A 61 -2.69 6.17 -4.58
C LEU A 61 -2.77 4.64 -4.70
N GLY A 62 -3.72 4.10 -5.48
CA GLY A 62 -3.90 2.67 -5.67
C GLY A 62 -2.66 1.96 -6.23
N PHE A 63 -2.00 2.54 -7.25
CA PHE A 63 -0.76 1.97 -7.79
C PHE A 63 0.37 1.90 -6.76
N PRO A 64 0.77 3.02 -6.10
CA PRO A 64 1.82 2.96 -5.08
C PRO A 64 1.43 2.08 -3.88
N PHE A 65 0.14 1.96 -3.55
CA PHE A 65 -0.34 1.04 -2.51
C PHE A 65 -0.05 -0.42 -2.87
N ILE A 66 -0.36 -0.84 -4.11
CA ILE A 66 -0.07 -2.21 -4.59
C ILE A 66 1.43 -2.47 -4.61
N VAL A 67 2.24 -1.52 -5.10
CA VAL A 67 3.71 -1.65 -5.11
C VAL A 67 4.25 -1.81 -3.69
N GLY A 68 3.75 -1.03 -2.73
CA GLY A 68 4.11 -1.17 -1.33
C GLY A 68 3.78 -2.55 -0.76
N LEU A 69 2.60 -3.10 -1.07
CA LEU A 69 2.21 -4.45 -0.66
C LEU A 69 3.14 -5.52 -1.26
N LEU A 70 3.50 -5.40 -2.54
CA LEU A 70 4.45 -6.32 -3.17
C LEU A 70 5.82 -6.31 -2.49
N PHE A 71 6.30 -5.12 -2.09
CA PHE A 71 7.55 -5.01 -1.33
C PHE A 71 7.45 -5.66 0.05
N VAL A 72 6.32 -5.53 0.76
CA VAL A 72 6.12 -6.28 2.02
C VAL A 72 6.23 -7.77 1.77
N ILE A 73 5.54 -8.30 0.76
CA ILE A 73 5.51 -9.73 0.44
C ILE A 73 6.93 -10.22 0.07
N PHE A 74 7.61 -9.54 -0.86
CA PHE A 74 8.95 -9.95 -1.28
C PHE A 74 9.98 -9.84 -0.15
N GLY A 75 9.90 -8.78 0.67
CA GLY A 75 10.74 -8.63 1.85
C GLY A 75 10.54 -9.78 2.84
N LEU A 76 9.29 -10.14 3.12
CA LEU A 76 8.94 -11.28 3.97
C LEU A 76 9.45 -12.62 3.41
N VAL A 77 9.32 -12.85 2.10
CA VAL A 77 9.82 -14.07 1.45
C VAL A 77 11.34 -14.19 1.62
N ILE A 78 12.09 -13.10 1.38
CA ILE A 78 13.55 -13.08 1.56
C ILE A 78 13.93 -13.38 3.02
N LEU A 79 13.24 -12.74 3.98
CA LEU A 79 13.49 -12.95 5.40
C LEU A 79 13.14 -14.37 5.84
N GLY A 80 12.02 -14.92 5.36
CA GLY A 80 11.58 -16.28 5.66
C GLY A 80 12.57 -17.32 5.15
N ILE A 81 12.99 -17.23 3.89
CA ILE A 81 14.00 -18.14 3.31
C ILE A 81 15.31 -18.08 4.11
N GLU A 82 15.78 -16.88 4.46
CA GLU A 82 17.01 -16.70 5.23
C GLU A 82 16.89 -17.25 6.65
N TYR A 83 15.70 -17.16 7.27
CA TYR A 83 15.43 -17.71 8.59
C TYR A 83 15.50 -19.25 8.60
N PHE A 84 14.79 -19.90 7.67
CA PHE A 84 14.76 -21.36 7.60
C PHE A 84 16.07 -21.97 7.10
N ASN A 85 16.79 -21.31 6.18
CA ASN A 85 18.09 -21.81 5.71
C ASN A 85 19.21 -21.67 6.74
N LYS A 86 19.06 -20.82 7.76
CA LYS A 86 20.00 -20.72 8.87
C LYS A 86 19.71 -21.68 10.02
N SER A 87 18.50 -22.27 10.06
CA SER A 87 18.12 -23.20 11.12
C SER A 87 18.36 -24.67 10.77
N ILE A 88 18.79 -24.96 9.54
CA ILE A 88 19.23 -26.29 9.05
C ILE A 88 20.76 -26.27 8.98
#